data_AF-A0A5D6WCD2-F1
#
_entry.id   AF-A0A5D6WCD2-F1
#
_cell.length_a   1.000
_cell.length_b   1.000
_cell.length_c   1.000
_cell.angle_alpha   90.00
_cell.angle_beta   90.00
_cell.angle_gamma   90.00
#
_symmetry.space_group_name_H-M   'P 1'
#
loop_
_entity.id
_entity.type
_entity.pdbx_description
1 polymer ?
#
loop_
_entity_poly.entity_id
_entity_poly.type
_entity_poly.pdbx_seq_one_letter_code
_entity_poly.pdbx_strand_id
1 'polypeptide(L)'
;MYLSPSPVGGAIEYPAETVMKDLAAFAVHPIKEVYRNKDCNTGQKMWDYLCVVNAVEPKRFSYSQPGFVSLNEVGEICYTEDRQGNFVYQLPGDKIWNENMLDFLRFYGK
;
A
#
# COMPACT_ATOMS: atom_id res chain seq x y z
N MET A 1 -0.72 17.12 0.68
CA MET A 1 -0.58 15.88 1.47
C MET A 1 -1.10 14.73 0.63
N TYR A 2 -0.42 13.58 0.65
CA TYR A 2 -0.82 12.41 -0.12
C TYR A 2 -1.52 11.40 0.81
N LEU A 3 -2.69 10.94 0.41
CA LEU A 3 -3.39 9.85 1.06
C LEU A 3 -3.15 8.55 0.29
N SER A 4 -2.87 7.47 1.01
CA SER A 4 -2.86 6.09 0.48
C SER A 4 -4.08 5.35 1.02
N PRO A 5 -5.20 5.30 0.27
CA PRO A 5 -6.42 4.68 0.75
C PRO A 5 -6.30 3.16 0.85
N SER A 6 -6.90 2.56 1.87
CA SER A 6 -6.94 1.10 2.06
C SER A 6 -7.40 0.32 0.81
N PRO A 7 -8.36 0.79 -0.01
CA PRO A 7 -8.74 0.10 -1.24
C PRO A 7 -7.61 -0.04 -2.27
N VAL A 8 -6.69 0.93 -2.37
CA VAL A 8 -5.58 0.89 -3.33
C VAL A 8 -4.56 -0.17 -2.90
N GLY A 9 -4.14 -0.14 -1.64
CA GLY A 9 -3.23 -1.15 -1.09
C GLY A 9 -3.88 -2.53 -0.95
N GLY A 10 -5.19 -2.58 -0.76
CA GLY A 10 -5.97 -3.81 -0.63
C GLY A 10 -6.13 -4.57 -1.95
N ALA A 11 -5.96 -3.90 -3.09
CA ALA A 11 -5.99 -4.52 -4.42
C ALA A 11 -4.69 -5.26 -4.79
N ILE A 12 -3.60 -5.03 -4.06
CA ILE A 12 -2.33 -5.73 -4.25
C ILE A 12 -2.33 -6.98 -3.36
N GLU A 13 -2.44 -8.15 -3.97
CA GLU A 13 -2.43 -9.42 -3.25
C GLU A 13 -1.00 -9.84 -2.89
N TYR A 14 -0.68 -9.86 -1.60
CA TYR A 14 0.57 -10.42 -1.09
C TYR A 14 0.29 -11.53 -0.08
N PRO A 15 -0.07 -12.75 -0.54
CA PRO A 15 -0.49 -13.83 0.34
C PRO A 15 0.66 -14.35 1.20
N ALA A 16 0.33 -14.96 2.34
CA ALA A 16 1.32 -15.39 3.33
C ALA A 16 2.35 -16.36 2.73
N GLU A 17 1.95 -17.26 1.83
CA GLU A 17 2.86 -18.18 1.12
C GLU A 17 3.93 -17.42 0.31
N THR A 18 3.54 -16.36 -0.39
CA THR A 18 4.45 -15.55 -1.21
C THR A 18 5.35 -14.71 -0.31
N VAL A 19 4.83 -14.16 0.78
CA VAL A 19 5.64 -13.45 1.79
C VAL A 19 6.70 -14.38 2.37
N MET A 20 6.33 -15.60 2.75
CA MET A 20 7.24 -16.59 3.31
C MET A 20 8.32 -17.02 2.30
N LYS A 21 7.94 -17.16 1.03
CA LYS A 21 8.87 -17.45 -0.07
C LYS A 21 9.85 -16.30 -0.30
N ASP A 22 9.37 -15.06 -0.37
CA ASP A 22 10.21 -13.89 -0.59
C ASP A 22 11.19 -13.66 0.58
N LEU A 23 10.78 -14.05 1.80
CA LEU A 23 11.61 -13.99 3.01
C LEU A 23 12.38 -15.29 3.30
N ALA A 24 12.44 -16.24 2.35
CA ALA A 24 13.03 -17.55 2.59
C ALA A 24 14.52 -17.48 2.97
N ALA A 25 15.27 -16.58 2.34
CA ALA A 25 16.71 -16.39 2.56
C ALA A 25 17.06 -15.87 3.97
N PHE A 26 16.10 -15.25 4.67
CA PHE A 26 16.32 -14.72 6.02
C PHE A 26 15.98 -15.77 7.07
N ALA A 27 16.96 -16.15 7.90
CA ALA A 27 16.73 -17.11 8.99
C ALA A 27 15.69 -16.59 10.00
N VAL A 28 15.84 -15.32 10.39
CA VAL A 28 14.97 -14.59 11.32
C VAL A 28 14.50 -13.30 10.66
N HIS A 29 13.19 -13.06 10.62
CA HIS A 29 12.60 -11.83 10.10
C HIS A 29 11.27 -11.55 10.81
N PRO A 30 11.00 -10.33 11.33
CA PRO A 30 9.80 -10.06 12.14
C PRO A 30 8.48 -10.48 11.48
N ILE A 31 8.31 -10.16 10.19
CA ILE A 31 7.12 -10.57 9.42
C ILE A 31 7.01 -12.10 9.31
N LYS A 32 8.14 -12.79 9.08
CA LYS A 32 8.20 -14.25 8.97
C LYS A 32 7.83 -14.92 10.30
N GLU A 33 8.24 -14.33 11.41
CA GLU A 33 7.91 -14.82 12.74
C GLU A 33 6.42 -14.68 13.08
N VAL A 34 5.71 -13.66 12.56
CA VAL A 34 4.25 -13.58 12.71
C VAL A 34 3.58 -14.80 12.09
N TYR A 35 3.89 -15.13 10.83
CA TYR A 35 3.29 -16.26 10.11
C TYR A 35 3.69 -17.64 10.68
N ARG A 36 4.84 -17.74 11.34
CA ARG A 36 5.28 -18.98 11.99
C ARG A 36 4.62 -19.22 13.34
N ASN A 37 4.35 -18.16 14.11
CA ASN A 37 3.95 -18.26 15.50
C ASN A 37 2.48 -17.90 15.76
N LYS A 38 1.76 -17.41 14.75
CA LYS A 38 0.35 -17.04 14.83
C LYS A 38 -0.42 -17.69 13.69
N ASP A 39 -1.65 -18.11 13.99
CA ASP A 39 -2.61 -18.53 12.96
C ASP A 39 -3.12 -17.29 12.21
N CYS A 40 -2.37 -16.90 11.18
CA CYS A 40 -2.61 -15.67 10.45
C CYS A 40 -2.33 -15.90 8.95
N ASN A 41 -3.35 -16.31 8.20
CA ASN A 41 -3.23 -16.48 6.74
C ASN A 41 -3.85 -15.32 5.95
N THR A 42 -3.83 -14.10 6.50
CA THR A 42 -4.48 -12.93 5.87
C THR A 42 -3.65 -12.29 4.76
N GLY A 43 -2.41 -12.75 4.54
CA GLY A 43 -1.42 -12.06 3.72
C GLY A 43 -0.95 -10.74 4.32
N GLN A 44 -0.10 -10.03 3.60
CA GLN A 44 0.30 -8.66 3.90
C GLN A 44 -0.59 -7.69 3.13
N LYS A 45 -1.07 -6.66 3.84
CA LYS A 45 -1.82 -5.57 3.24
C LYS A 45 -0.86 -4.47 2.85
N MET A 46 -0.99 -3.97 1.62
CA MET A 46 0.09 -3.17 1.01
C MET A 46 -0.08 -1.66 1.16
N TRP A 47 -1.10 -1.17 1.88
CA TRP A 47 -1.36 0.28 2.03
C TRP A 47 -0.20 1.02 2.75
N ASP A 48 0.43 0.41 3.76
CA ASP A 48 1.59 1.01 4.42
C ASP A 48 2.82 1.03 3.50
N TYR A 49 3.04 -0.06 2.77
CA TYR A 49 4.09 -0.15 1.77
C TYR A 49 3.93 0.93 0.69
N LEU A 50 2.72 1.15 0.18
CA LEU A 50 2.46 2.18 -0.81
C LEU A 50 2.78 3.59 -0.29
N CYS A 51 2.62 3.86 1.01
CA CYS A 51 3.06 5.15 1.58
C CYS A 51 4.58 5.33 1.45
N VAL A 52 5.35 4.26 1.71
CA VAL A 52 6.81 4.28 1.57
C VAL A 52 7.23 4.45 0.11
N VAL A 53 6.63 3.69 -0.82
CA VAL A 53 6.91 3.82 -2.25
C VAL A 53 6.57 5.22 -2.75
N ASN A 54 5.47 5.82 -2.28
CA ASN A 54 5.08 7.18 -2.65
C ASN A 54 6.10 8.22 -2.21
N ALA A 55 6.76 8.01 -1.07
CA ALA A 55 7.78 8.92 -0.57
C ALA A 55 9.07 8.89 -1.41
N VAL A 56 9.43 7.73 -1.99
CA VAL A 56 10.68 7.54 -2.74
C VAL A 56 10.50 7.61 -4.26
N GLU A 57 9.34 7.21 -4.79
CA GLU A 57 9.03 7.10 -6.22
C GLU A 57 7.60 7.60 -6.54
N PRO A 58 7.27 8.87 -6.24
CA PRO A 58 5.90 9.39 -6.38
C PRO A 58 5.38 9.36 -7.83
N LYS A 59 6.28 9.34 -8.83
CA LYS A 59 5.94 9.27 -10.26
C LYS A 59 5.29 7.95 -10.70
N ARG A 60 5.34 6.91 -9.85
CA ARG A 60 4.68 5.63 -10.12
C ARG A 60 3.17 5.66 -9.88
N PHE A 61 2.67 6.70 -9.24
CA PHE A 61 1.28 6.81 -8.83
C PHE A 61 0.53 7.79 -9.71
N SER A 62 -0.74 7.49 -9.93
CA SER A 62 -1.74 8.46 -10.36
C SER A 62 -2.48 8.98 -9.14
N TYR A 63 -2.86 10.26 -9.16
CA TYR A 63 -3.53 10.91 -8.04
C TYR A 63 -4.84 11.54 -8.47
N SER A 64 -5.75 11.70 -7.51
CA SER A 64 -6.94 12.51 -7.67
C SER A 64 -6.62 13.98 -7.99
N GLN A 65 -7.63 14.73 -8.42
CA GLN A 65 -7.58 16.19 -8.32
C GLN A 65 -7.44 16.61 -6.86
N PRO A 66 -6.89 17.80 -6.53
CA PRO A 66 -6.82 18.31 -5.17
C PRO A 66 -8.19 18.42 -4.48
N GLY A 67 -8.18 18.42 -3.16
CA GLY A 67 -9.41 18.49 -2.35
C GLY A 67 -9.14 18.61 -0.85
N PHE A 68 -10.24 18.73 -0.11
CA PHE A 68 -10.25 18.75 1.35
C PHE A 68 -10.67 17.40 1.90
N VAL A 69 -10.17 17.10 3.09
CA VAL A 69 -10.46 15.87 3.82
C VAL A 69 -11.13 16.21 5.13
N SER A 70 -12.20 15.49 5.44
CA SER A 70 -12.87 15.51 6.73
C SER A 70 -13.12 14.09 7.23
N LEU A 71 -13.50 13.97 8.49
CA LEU A 71 -14.03 12.74 9.07
C LEU A 71 -15.52 12.95 9.36
N ASN A 72 -16.35 11.96 9.05
CA ASN A 72 -17.73 11.96 9.51
C ASN A 72 -17.83 11.44 10.95
N GLU A 73 -19.05 11.39 11.48
CA GLU A 73 -19.33 10.99 12.87
C GLU A 73 -18.91 9.55 13.22
N VAL A 74 -18.75 8.69 12.21
CA VAL A 74 -18.31 7.29 12.38
C VAL A 74 -16.83 7.09 12.06
N GLY A 75 -16.09 8.17 11.78
CA GLY A 75 -14.66 8.14 11.51
C GLY A 75 -14.29 7.75 10.08
N GLU A 76 -15.23 7.78 9.13
CA GLU A 76 -14.92 7.57 7.71
C GLU A 76 -14.29 8.83 7.11
N ILE A 77 -13.28 8.60 6.27
CA ILE A 77 -12.61 9.65 5.51
C ILE A 77 -13.54 10.11 4.39
N CYS A 78 -13.93 11.39 4.46
CA CYS A 78 -14.72 12.06 3.44
C CYS A 78 -13.81 12.98 2.62
N TYR A 79 -13.83 12.81 1.30
CA TYR A 79 -13.05 13.62 0.36
C TYR A 79 -13.96 14.53 -0.46
N THR A 80 -13.62 15.82 -0.50
CA THR A 80 -14.33 16.80 -1.33
C THR A 80 -13.35 17.44 -2.31
N GLU A 81 -13.55 17.21 -3.61
CA GLU A 81 -12.70 17.79 -4.65
C GLU A 81 -12.82 19.32 -4.64
N ASP A 82 -11.67 20.00 -4.59
CA ASP A 82 -11.54 21.44 -4.64
C ASP A 82 -10.11 21.80 -5.06
N ARG A 83 -9.94 22.69 -6.05
CA ARG A 83 -8.62 23.12 -6.55
C ARG A 83 -7.77 23.84 -5.50
N GLN A 84 -8.38 24.38 -4.45
CA GLN A 84 -7.68 24.99 -3.31
C GLN A 84 -7.37 23.99 -2.20
N GLY A 85 -7.80 22.73 -2.38
CA GLY A 85 -7.56 21.65 -1.45
C GLY A 85 -6.07 21.34 -1.27
N ASN A 86 -5.72 20.89 -0.06
CA ASN A 86 -4.35 20.56 0.32
C ASN A 86 -4.07 19.05 0.34
N PHE A 87 -5.05 18.21 -0.03
CA PHE A 87 -4.91 16.76 -0.14
C PHE A 87 -5.07 16.29 -1.58
N VAL A 88 -4.40 15.19 -1.88
CA VAL A 88 -4.67 14.31 -3.03
C VAL A 88 -4.62 12.87 -2.52
N TYR A 89 -5.34 11.95 -3.15
CA TYR A 89 -5.26 10.52 -2.82
C TYR A 89 -4.75 9.70 -4.01
N GLN A 90 -4.06 8.61 -3.72
CA GLN A 90 -3.61 7.63 -4.72
C GLN A 90 -4.84 7.01 -5.41
N LEU A 91 -4.83 6.98 -6.74
CA LEU A 91 -5.84 6.27 -7.52
C LEU A 91 -5.48 4.78 -7.62
N PRO A 92 -6.48 3.88 -7.74
CA PRO A 92 -6.22 2.46 -7.99
C PRO A 92 -5.39 2.25 -9.25
N GLY A 93 -4.44 1.33 -9.18
CA GLY A 93 -3.74 0.82 -10.37
C GLY A 93 -4.52 -0.32 -11.04
N ASP A 94 -4.06 -0.72 -12.22
CA ASP A 94 -4.49 -1.95 -12.85
C ASP A 94 -3.70 -3.17 -12.32
N LYS A 95 -4.02 -4.36 -12.81
CA LYS A 95 -3.34 -5.61 -12.41
C LYS A 95 -1.83 -5.56 -12.66
N ILE A 96 -1.41 -4.98 -13.78
CA ILE A 96 0.00 -4.87 -14.17
C ILE A 96 0.72 -3.95 -13.20
N TRP A 97 0.12 -2.82 -12.85
CA TRP A 97 0.65 -1.90 -11.85
C TRP A 97 0.77 -2.57 -10.47
N ASN A 98 -0.24 -3.35 -10.04
CA ASN A 98 -0.19 -4.10 -8.78
C ASN A 98 0.97 -5.11 -8.77
N GLU A 99 1.17 -5.86 -9.85
CA GLU A 99 2.29 -6.80 -10.00
C GLU A 99 3.64 -6.05 -9.97
N ASN A 100 3.76 -4.95 -10.71
CA ASN A 100 4.95 -4.10 -10.72
C ASN A 100 5.28 -3.52 -9.34
N MET A 101 4.27 -3.24 -8.50
CA MET A 101 4.49 -2.78 -7.13
C MET A 101 5.09 -3.87 -6.24
N LEU A 102 4.73 -5.14 -6.44
CA LEU A 102 5.37 -6.25 -5.73
C LEU A 102 6.79 -6.51 -6.24
N ASP A 103 7.04 -6.37 -7.53
CA ASP A 103 8.40 -6.50 -8.06
C ASP A 103 9.29 -5.36 -7.57
N PHE A 104 8.76 -4.14 -7.47
CA PHE A 104 9.47 -3.02 -6.86
C PHE A 104 9.90 -3.34 -5.41
N LEU A 105 9.05 -4.00 -4.62
CA LEU A 105 9.40 -4.42 -3.25
C LEU A 105 10.62 -5.36 -3.24
N ARG A 106 10.71 -6.28 -4.21
CA ARG A 106 11.76 -7.32 -4.28
C ARG A 106 13.09 -6.79 -4.81
N PHE A 107 13.03 -5.82 -5.71
CA PHE A 107 14.17 -5.37 -6.50
C PHE A 107 14.55 -3.91 -6.28
N TYR A 108 13.91 -3.20 -5.34
CA TYR A 108 14.28 -1.82 -5.05
C TYR A 108 15.77 -1.69 -4.70
N GLY A 109 16.48 -0.84 -5.45
CA GLY A 109 17.91 -0.57 -5.24
C GLY A 109 18.87 -1.66 -5.71
N LYS A 110 18.37 -2.70 -6.41
CA LYS A 110 19.17 -3.72 -7.12
C LYS A 110 19.10 -3.47 -8.62
#